data_AF-A0A7X4CDK0-F1
#
_entry.id   AF-A0A7X4CDK0-F1
#
_cell.length_a   1.000
_cell.length_b   1.000
_cell.length_c   1.000
_cell.angle_alpha   90.00
_cell.angle_beta   90.00
_cell.angle_gamma   90.00
#
_symmetry.space_group_name_H-M   'P 1'
#
loop_
_entity.id
_entity.type
_entity.pdbx_description
1 polymer ?
#
loop_
_entity_poly.entity_id
_entity_poly.type
_entity_poly.pdbx_seq_one_letter_code
_entity_poly.pdbx_strand_id
1 'polypeptide(L)'
;MQHLVAERKTGLQPESSLDDRMGRLLAAGGRTLVIPHTTPQRYLSFRAALNLRMPSEATGDWHFLTTFFSPADEPPIEAKLAGEGQEVDTTPSLGSRGVRDMANVLLGRKITTSNAMHVWIANHFRAIADLAELALRSENQPYTVTVHQVNQWLDTKAQVDELVTNYLVPLRKQKKGAELAKWDAWLKTIRYN
;
A
#
# COMPACT_ATOMS: atom_id res chain seq x y z
N MET A 1 24.46 9.64 28.49
CA MET A 1 23.46 10.04 27.47
C MET A 1 23.94 9.47 26.13
N GLN A 2 23.72 8.18 25.90
CA GLN A 2 24.10 7.52 24.64
C GLN A 2 22.82 7.40 23.80
N HIS A 3 22.76 8.20 22.73
CA HIS A 3 21.74 8.08 21.71
C HIS A 3 21.98 6.77 20.95
N LEU A 4 21.13 5.77 21.21
CA LEU A 4 20.94 4.64 20.30
C LEU A 4 20.27 5.18 19.03
N VAL A 5 21.09 5.43 18.02
CA VAL A 5 20.63 5.55 16.64
C VAL A 5 20.15 4.16 16.24
N ALA A 6 18.84 3.97 16.19
CA ALA A 6 18.25 2.77 15.61
C ALA A 6 18.80 2.61 14.19
N GLU A 7 19.44 1.48 13.91
CA GLU A 7 19.89 1.10 12.58
C GLU A 7 18.69 1.15 11.64
N ARG A 8 18.69 2.14 10.73
CA ARG A 8 17.67 2.24 9.69
C ARG A 8 17.79 1.03 8.78
N LYS A 9 16.68 0.34 8.49
CA LYS A 9 16.59 -0.59 7.36
C LYS A 9 16.75 0.22 6.06
N THR A 10 17.98 0.46 5.63
CA THR A 10 18.28 1.15 4.37
C THR A 10 18.02 0.22 3.19
N GLY A 11 16.74 -0.02 2.90
CA GLY A 11 16.27 -0.72 1.69
C GLY A 11 15.88 0.23 0.55
N LEU A 12 16.02 1.55 0.75
CA LEU A 12 15.71 2.57 -0.25
C LEU A 12 16.71 2.48 -1.41
N GLN A 13 16.18 2.25 -2.61
CA GLN A 13 16.97 2.26 -3.84
C GLN A 13 17.41 3.70 -4.15
N PRO A 14 18.65 3.96 -4.59
CA PRO A 14 19.03 5.29 -5.07
C PRO A 14 18.15 5.71 -6.26
N GLU A 15 17.57 6.91 -6.21
CA GLU A 15 16.63 7.40 -7.26
C GLU A 15 17.24 7.36 -8.67
N SER A 16 18.53 7.72 -8.82
CA SER A 16 19.22 7.65 -10.12
C SER A 16 19.32 6.23 -10.68
N SER A 17 19.48 5.23 -9.80
CA SER A 17 19.48 3.82 -10.21
C SER A 17 18.08 3.33 -10.57
N LEU A 18 17.02 3.95 -10.05
CA LEU A 18 15.64 3.58 -10.35
C LEU A 18 15.24 4.07 -11.74
N ASP A 19 15.53 5.33 -12.05
CA ASP A 19 15.22 5.97 -13.33
C ASP A 19 15.88 5.24 -14.50
N ASP A 20 17.17 4.87 -14.36
CA ASP A 20 17.90 4.12 -15.36
C ASP A 20 17.27 2.74 -15.64
N ARG A 21 16.81 2.06 -14.58
CA ARG A 21 16.16 0.75 -14.71
C ARG A 21 14.80 0.86 -15.36
N MET A 22 14.01 1.87 -15.00
CA MET A 22 12.73 2.17 -15.66
C MET A 22 12.94 2.47 -17.15
N GLY A 23 13.94 3.30 -17.48
CA GLY A 23 14.27 3.64 -18.85
C GLY A 23 14.60 2.40 -19.69
N ARG A 24 15.42 1.48 -19.16
CA ARG A 24 15.73 0.21 -19.83
C ARG A 24 14.51 -0.68 -20.04
N LEU A 25 13.65 -0.82 -19.03
CA LEU A 25 12.43 -1.64 -19.14
C LEU A 25 11.50 -1.10 -20.23
N LEU A 26 11.26 0.22 -20.25
CA LEU A 26 10.39 0.84 -21.25
C LEU A 26 11.01 0.76 -22.66
N ALA A 27 12.32 0.98 -22.81
CA ALA A 27 13.01 0.84 -24.09
C ALA A 27 12.96 -0.60 -24.65
N ALA A 28 12.90 -1.59 -23.77
CA ALA A 28 12.73 -3.01 -24.14
C ALA A 28 11.27 -3.41 -24.42
N GLY A 29 10.34 -2.44 -24.49
CA GLY A 29 8.91 -2.70 -24.72
C GLY A 29 8.12 -3.11 -23.47
N GLY A 30 8.71 -2.98 -22.29
CA GLY A 30 8.03 -3.18 -21.02
C GLY A 30 6.83 -2.24 -20.86
N ARG A 31 5.85 -2.68 -20.09
CA ARG A 31 4.58 -1.98 -19.87
C ARG A 31 4.49 -1.46 -18.45
N THR A 32 3.79 -0.34 -18.29
CA THR A 32 3.47 0.19 -16.95
C THR A 32 2.09 -0.30 -16.50
N LEU A 33 1.90 -0.42 -15.19
CA LEU A 33 0.57 -0.47 -14.58
C LEU A 33 -0.28 0.68 -15.12
N VAL A 34 -1.47 0.37 -15.62
CA VAL A 34 -2.45 1.38 -16.02
C VAL A 34 -3.39 1.61 -14.85
N ILE A 35 -3.32 2.79 -14.24
CA ILE A 35 -4.20 3.15 -13.13
C ILE A 35 -5.52 3.68 -13.72
N PRO A 36 -6.67 3.02 -13.44
CA PRO A 36 -7.97 3.49 -13.90
C PRO A 36 -8.41 4.77 -13.17
N HIS A 37 -9.55 5.33 -13.55
CA HIS A 37 -10.11 6.49 -12.86
C HIS A 37 -10.28 6.23 -11.35
N THR A 38 -9.90 7.19 -10.52
CA THR A 38 -9.97 7.10 -9.05
C THR A 38 -10.64 8.34 -8.46
N THR A 39 -11.20 8.18 -7.26
CA THR A 39 -11.78 9.23 -6.42
C THR A 39 -11.31 9.06 -4.97
N PRO A 40 -11.53 10.02 -4.05
CA PRO A 40 -11.19 9.83 -2.64
C PRO A 40 -11.89 8.63 -1.99
N GLN A 41 -12.99 8.14 -2.57
CA GLN A 41 -13.76 6.99 -2.11
C GLN A 41 -13.49 5.72 -2.93
N ARG A 42 -12.79 5.80 -4.06
CA ARG A 42 -12.40 4.66 -4.90
C ARG A 42 -10.98 4.86 -5.41
N TYR A 43 -10.01 4.23 -4.76
CA TYR A 43 -8.59 4.59 -4.88
C TYR A 43 -7.70 3.36 -5.08
N LEU A 44 -6.50 3.57 -5.63
CA LEU A 44 -5.49 2.52 -5.75
C LEU A 44 -4.97 2.15 -4.35
N SER A 45 -4.89 0.86 -4.03
CA SER A 45 -4.48 0.40 -2.70
C SER A 45 -3.57 -0.84 -2.75
N PHE A 46 -3.57 -1.62 -1.66
CA PHE A 46 -2.86 -2.89 -1.49
C PHE A 46 -1.36 -2.77 -1.78
N ARG A 47 -0.77 -3.78 -2.42
CA ARG A 47 0.67 -3.82 -2.74
C ARG A 47 1.11 -2.66 -3.62
N ALA A 48 0.25 -2.17 -4.51
CA ALA A 48 0.58 -1.02 -5.35
C ALA A 48 0.82 0.24 -4.51
N ALA A 49 -0.15 0.59 -3.66
CA ALA A 49 -0.02 1.72 -2.75
C ALA A 49 1.09 1.53 -1.70
N LEU A 50 1.30 0.31 -1.21
CA LEU A 50 2.39 -0.03 -0.27
C LEU A 50 3.79 0.25 -0.86
N ASN A 51 3.91 0.26 -2.19
CA ASN A 51 5.15 0.55 -2.89
C ASN A 51 5.17 1.97 -3.49
N LEU A 52 4.26 2.84 -3.10
CA LEU A 52 4.28 4.26 -3.42
C LEU A 52 4.44 5.10 -2.17
N ARG A 53 5.38 6.03 -2.22
CA ARG A 53 5.62 6.97 -1.13
C ARG A 53 5.77 8.39 -1.65
N MET A 54 5.48 9.34 -0.78
CA MET A 54 5.88 10.73 -1.00
C MET A 54 7.38 10.87 -0.74
N PRO A 55 8.06 11.85 -1.36
CA PRO A 55 9.49 12.07 -1.16
C PRO A 55 9.91 12.23 0.32
N SER A 56 9.02 12.78 1.16
CA SER A 56 9.26 13.01 2.58
C SER A 56 9.06 11.76 3.47
N GLU A 57 8.56 10.66 2.92
CA GLU A 57 8.27 9.44 3.67
C GLU A 57 9.48 8.49 3.65
N ALA A 58 9.77 7.89 4.80
CA ALA A 58 10.93 7.01 4.99
C ALA A 58 10.69 5.55 4.56
N THR A 59 9.43 5.16 4.33
CA THR A 59 9.00 3.78 4.05
C THR A 59 8.19 3.70 2.77
N GLY A 60 8.14 2.51 2.18
CA GLY A 60 7.52 2.26 0.88
C GLY A 60 8.57 2.29 -0.23
N ASP A 61 8.20 1.76 -1.40
CA ASP A 61 9.02 1.66 -2.64
C ASP A 61 9.95 0.45 -2.82
N TRP A 62 10.10 -0.43 -1.82
CA TRP A 62 11.03 -1.57 -1.89
C TRP A 62 10.85 -2.46 -3.13
N HIS A 63 9.61 -2.61 -3.62
CA HIS A 63 9.26 -3.38 -4.80
C HIS A 63 8.67 -2.52 -5.93
N PHE A 64 9.00 -1.23 -6.00
CA PHE A 64 8.41 -0.28 -6.95
C PHE A 64 8.42 -0.80 -8.40
N LEU A 65 9.58 -1.21 -8.92
CA LEU A 65 9.70 -1.65 -10.31
C LEU A 65 8.80 -2.85 -10.62
N THR A 66 8.87 -3.92 -9.83
CA THR A 66 8.08 -5.13 -10.04
C THR A 66 6.59 -4.92 -9.73
N THR A 67 6.23 -3.80 -9.11
CA THR A 67 4.84 -3.45 -8.81
C THR A 67 4.21 -2.61 -9.92
N PHE A 68 5.00 -1.78 -10.60
CA PHE A 68 4.49 -0.82 -11.58
C PHE A 68 4.93 -1.10 -13.01
N PHE A 69 5.87 -2.01 -13.23
CA PHE A 69 6.41 -2.33 -14.55
C PHE A 69 6.43 -3.85 -14.76
N SER A 70 5.92 -4.31 -15.89
CA SER A 70 6.12 -5.68 -16.37
C SER A 70 6.93 -5.71 -17.66
N PRO A 71 7.77 -6.73 -17.86
CA PRO A 71 8.38 -7.01 -19.15
C PRO A 71 7.34 -7.20 -20.28
N ALA A 72 7.78 -7.04 -21.53
CA ALA A 72 6.91 -7.16 -22.70
C ALA A 72 6.29 -8.56 -22.85
N ASP A 73 7.02 -9.59 -22.40
CA ASP A 73 6.70 -11.02 -22.48
C ASP A 73 5.93 -11.55 -21.25
N GLU A 74 5.74 -10.73 -20.21
CA GLU A 74 4.95 -11.10 -19.03
C GLU A 74 3.57 -10.43 -19.03
N PRO A 75 2.51 -11.04 -18.46
CA PRO A 75 1.21 -10.41 -18.34
C PRO A 75 1.27 -8.99 -17.74
N PRO A 76 0.38 -8.08 -18.16
CA PRO A 76 0.32 -6.75 -17.56
C PRO A 76 -0.09 -6.84 -16.09
N ILE A 77 0.50 -5.98 -15.27
CA ILE A 77 0.11 -5.86 -13.86
C ILE A 77 -1.27 -5.18 -13.80
N GLU A 78 -2.17 -5.71 -12.98
CA GLU A 78 -3.50 -5.15 -12.77
C GLU A 78 -3.57 -4.21 -11.57
N ALA A 79 -4.23 -3.07 -11.75
CA ALA A 79 -4.46 -2.10 -10.69
C ALA A 79 -5.59 -2.58 -9.78
N LYS A 80 -5.25 -2.95 -8.54
CA LYS A 80 -6.26 -3.32 -7.54
C LYS A 80 -6.73 -2.09 -6.76
N LEU A 81 -8.03 -1.82 -6.81
CA LEU A 81 -8.66 -0.69 -6.15
C LEU A 81 -9.40 -1.13 -4.88
N ALA A 82 -9.47 -0.20 -3.91
CA ALA A 82 -10.30 -0.32 -2.72
C ALA A 82 -11.32 0.82 -2.67
N GLY A 83 -12.33 0.64 -1.83
CA GLY A 83 -13.40 1.61 -1.60
C GLY A 83 -14.68 1.28 -2.34
N GLU A 84 -15.44 2.31 -2.71
CA GLU A 84 -16.81 2.17 -3.20
C GLU A 84 -16.92 1.21 -4.41
N GLY A 85 -17.82 0.24 -4.28
CA GLY A 85 -18.07 -0.77 -5.29
C GLY A 85 -16.91 -1.74 -5.57
N GLN A 86 -15.89 -1.78 -4.69
CA GLN A 86 -14.78 -2.72 -4.78
C GLN A 86 -14.96 -3.89 -3.80
N GLU A 87 -14.21 -4.98 -4.00
CA GLU A 87 -14.22 -6.17 -3.13
C GLU A 87 -13.93 -5.82 -1.66
N VAL A 88 -13.02 -4.87 -1.46
CA VAL A 88 -12.67 -4.31 -0.16
C VAL A 88 -13.11 -2.87 -0.13
N ASP A 89 -14.05 -2.58 0.76
CA ASP A 89 -14.48 -1.22 1.05
C ASP A 89 -14.30 -0.90 2.53
N THR A 90 -13.27 -0.11 2.81
CA THR A 90 -12.93 0.40 4.15
C THR A 90 -13.43 1.83 4.37
N THR A 91 -14.09 2.44 3.38
CA THR A 91 -14.59 3.81 3.45
C THR A 91 -15.66 4.04 4.53
N PRO A 92 -16.54 3.07 4.89
CA PRO A 92 -17.53 3.31 5.93
C PRO A 92 -16.92 3.62 7.31
N SER A 93 -15.76 3.03 7.62
CA SER A 93 -15.08 3.23 8.90
C SER A 93 -14.03 4.33 8.87
N LEU A 94 -13.39 4.55 7.72
CA LEU A 94 -12.21 5.41 7.59
C LEU A 94 -12.45 6.67 6.75
N GLY A 95 -13.56 6.76 6.02
CA GLY A 95 -13.76 7.78 5.00
C GLY A 95 -12.57 7.86 4.04
N SER A 96 -12.12 9.09 3.75
CA SER A 96 -10.93 9.39 2.95
C SER A 96 -9.61 9.36 3.75
N ARG A 97 -9.60 8.93 5.01
CA ARG A 97 -8.38 8.90 5.83
C ARG A 97 -7.29 8.08 5.16
N GLY A 98 -6.12 8.68 4.99
CA GLY A 98 -4.99 8.05 4.33
C GLY A 98 -5.19 7.85 2.83
N VAL A 99 -6.17 8.48 2.19
CA VAL A 99 -6.28 8.55 0.73
C VAL A 99 -5.78 9.92 0.29
N ARG A 100 -4.91 9.95 -0.70
CA ARG A 100 -4.22 11.18 -1.15
C ARG A 100 -4.08 11.21 -2.66
N ASP A 101 -4.00 12.42 -3.20
CA ASP A 101 -3.66 12.61 -4.61
C ASP A 101 -2.15 12.42 -4.82
N MET A 102 -1.80 11.55 -5.77
CA MET A 102 -0.43 11.19 -6.14
C MET A 102 -0.13 11.46 -7.61
N ALA A 103 -0.99 12.19 -8.33
CA ALA A 103 -0.83 12.44 -9.77
C ALA A 103 0.58 12.94 -10.13
N ASN A 104 1.11 13.93 -9.39
CA ASN A 104 2.44 14.49 -9.62
C ASN A 104 3.58 13.47 -9.38
N VAL A 105 3.46 12.63 -8.35
CA VAL A 105 4.45 11.59 -8.07
C VAL A 105 4.47 10.53 -9.18
N LEU A 106 3.29 10.12 -9.65
CA LEU A 106 3.15 9.15 -10.75
C LEU A 106 3.68 9.71 -12.07
N LEU A 107 3.41 10.99 -12.35
CA LEU A 107 3.92 11.68 -13.54
C LEU A 107 5.45 11.71 -13.54
N GLY A 108 6.05 12.09 -12.41
CA GLY A 108 7.52 12.06 -12.24
C GLY A 108 8.12 10.66 -12.42
N ARG A 109 7.34 9.61 -12.16
CA ARG A 109 7.74 8.20 -12.32
C ARG A 109 7.25 7.56 -13.62
N LYS A 110 6.76 8.33 -14.60
CA LYS A 110 6.31 7.84 -15.91
C LYS A 110 5.26 6.72 -15.83
N ILE A 111 4.46 6.67 -14.77
CA ILE A 111 3.38 5.68 -14.63
C ILE A 111 2.17 6.16 -15.43
N THR A 112 1.60 5.25 -16.24
CA THR A 112 0.42 5.57 -17.05
C THR A 112 -0.83 5.65 -16.17
N THR A 113 -1.54 6.76 -16.28
CA THR A 113 -2.83 6.99 -15.61
C THR A 113 -3.90 7.28 -16.67
N SER A 114 -5.18 7.24 -16.30
CA SER A 114 -6.29 7.54 -17.20
C SER A 114 -6.41 9.04 -17.61
N ASN A 115 -5.29 9.76 -17.74
CA ASN A 115 -5.21 11.20 -18.00
C ASN A 115 -5.99 12.08 -17.01
N ALA A 116 -6.14 11.62 -15.77
CA ALA A 116 -6.81 12.37 -14.73
C ALA A 116 -5.86 13.41 -14.09
N MET A 117 -6.37 14.62 -13.84
CA MET A 117 -5.65 15.67 -13.08
C MET A 117 -5.34 15.23 -11.64
N HIS A 118 -6.13 14.29 -11.12
CA HIS A 118 -5.98 13.72 -9.79
C HIS A 118 -5.95 12.20 -9.86
N VAL A 119 -5.07 11.57 -9.09
CA VAL A 119 -5.00 10.11 -8.97
C VAL A 119 -4.94 9.76 -7.49
N TRP A 120 -6.04 9.22 -6.96
CA TRP A 120 -6.21 8.93 -5.55
C TRP A 120 -5.65 7.56 -5.18
N ILE A 121 -4.74 7.55 -4.21
CA ILE A 121 -4.00 6.38 -3.77
C ILE A 121 -3.99 6.34 -2.24
N ALA A 122 -4.10 5.14 -1.67
CA ALA A 122 -3.86 4.90 -0.26
C ALA A 122 -2.42 5.29 0.15
N ASN A 123 -2.25 5.84 1.34
CA ASN A 123 -0.95 5.91 1.98
C ASN A 123 -0.58 4.52 2.53
N HIS A 124 0.64 4.42 3.05
CA HIS A 124 1.20 3.16 3.51
C HIS A 124 0.31 2.46 4.55
N PHE A 125 -0.23 3.19 5.52
CA PHE A 125 -1.08 2.63 6.58
C PHE A 125 -2.44 2.16 6.05
N ARG A 126 -3.08 2.95 5.17
CA ARG A 126 -4.36 2.56 4.55
C ARG A 126 -4.19 1.34 3.66
N ALA A 127 -3.08 1.24 2.93
CA ALA A 127 -2.75 0.09 2.10
C ALA A 127 -2.60 -1.21 2.92
N ILE A 128 -1.94 -1.13 4.09
CA ILE A 128 -1.85 -2.27 5.03
C ILE A 128 -3.23 -2.64 5.58
N ALA A 129 -4.05 -1.65 5.93
CA ALA A 129 -5.39 -1.87 6.44
C ALA A 129 -6.30 -2.56 5.40
N ASP A 130 -6.25 -2.14 4.14
CA ASP A 130 -7.00 -2.76 3.05
C ASP A 130 -6.49 -4.18 2.75
N LEU A 131 -5.17 -4.43 2.83
CA LEU A 131 -4.60 -5.79 2.76
C LEU A 131 -5.12 -6.68 3.89
N ALA A 132 -5.18 -6.18 5.12
CA ALA A 132 -5.72 -6.92 6.25
C ALA A 132 -7.22 -7.22 6.06
N GLU A 133 -7.99 -6.26 5.55
CA GLU A 133 -9.41 -6.44 5.21
C GLU A 133 -9.59 -7.56 4.18
N LEU A 134 -8.81 -7.54 3.10
CA LEU A 134 -8.83 -8.59 2.07
C LEU A 134 -8.49 -9.97 2.65
N ALA A 135 -7.37 -10.04 3.39
CA ALA A 135 -6.83 -11.25 3.98
C ALA A 135 -7.82 -11.92 4.95
N LEU A 136 -8.50 -11.14 5.78
CA LEU A 136 -9.32 -11.67 6.86
C LEU A 136 -10.76 -11.97 6.43
N ARG A 137 -11.25 -11.39 5.32
CA ARG A 137 -12.57 -11.70 4.75
C ARG A 137 -12.62 -13.03 4.02
N SER A 138 -11.54 -13.46 3.37
CA SER A 138 -11.56 -14.72 2.62
C SER A 138 -11.39 -15.91 3.55
N GLU A 139 -12.30 -16.88 3.46
CA GLU A 139 -12.20 -18.16 4.18
C GLU A 139 -11.10 -19.07 3.61
N ASN A 140 -10.61 -18.79 2.39
CA ASN A 140 -9.72 -19.66 1.61
C ASN A 140 -8.42 -19.00 1.12
N GLN A 141 -7.99 -17.86 1.68
CA GLN A 141 -6.73 -17.25 1.24
C GLN A 141 -5.51 -17.58 2.12
N PRO A 142 -4.34 -17.87 1.50
CA PRO A 142 -3.06 -18.04 2.19
C PRO A 142 -2.42 -16.71 2.63
N TYR A 143 -2.97 -15.57 2.22
CA TYR A 143 -2.44 -14.25 2.59
C TYR A 143 -2.88 -13.90 4.01
N THR A 144 -2.08 -14.32 5.00
CA THR A 144 -2.17 -13.74 6.35
C THR A 144 -1.26 -12.53 6.39
N VAL A 145 -1.81 -11.33 6.64
CA VAL A 145 -1.00 -10.16 7.02
C VAL A 145 -0.46 -10.43 8.42
N THR A 146 0.72 -11.03 8.52
CA THR A 146 1.28 -11.41 9.84
C THR A 146 1.90 -10.21 10.55
N VAL A 147 2.06 -10.29 11.86
CA VAL A 147 2.84 -9.30 12.62
C VAL A 147 4.27 -9.16 12.08
N HIS A 148 4.87 -10.25 11.60
CA HIS A 148 6.21 -10.21 10.99
C HIS A 148 6.22 -9.35 9.72
N GLN A 149 5.24 -9.54 8.82
CA GLN A 149 5.12 -8.73 7.61
C GLN A 149 4.86 -7.26 7.93
N VAL A 150 3.99 -6.95 8.89
CA VAL A 150 3.76 -5.57 9.32
C VAL A 150 5.05 -4.92 9.83
N ASN A 151 5.87 -5.65 10.59
CA ASN A 151 7.20 -5.17 11.04
C ASN A 151 8.28 -5.18 9.94
N GLN A 152 8.02 -5.79 8.78
CA GLN A 152 8.84 -5.61 7.59
C GLN A 152 8.44 -4.35 6.80
N TRP A 153 7.19 -3.91 6.90
CA TRP A 153 6.67 -2.75 6.19
C TRP A 153 6.74 -1.45 7.00
N LEU A 154 6.81 -1.55 8.32
CA LEU A 154 6.90 -0.43 9.26
C LEU A 154 8.17 -0.56 10.11
N ASP A 155 8.92 0.53 10.24
CA ASP A 155 10.26 0.53 10.85
C ASP A 155 10.25 0.86 12.34
N THR A 156 9.18 1.50 12.82
CA THR A 156 9.13 2.05 14.18
C THR A 156 7.86 1.68 14.91
N LYS A 157 7.95 1.64 16.24
CA LYS A 157 6.79 1.47 17.11
C LYS A 157 5.72 2.53 16.85
N ALA A 158 6.11 3.79 16.66
CA ALA A 158 5.18 4.89 16.40
C ALA A 158 4.35 4.65 15.12
N GLN A 159 4.96 4.11 14.07
CA GLN A 159 4.24 3.74 12.85
C GLN A 159 3.27 2.57 13.08
N VAL A 160 3.65 1.56 13.87
CA VAL A 160 2.74 0.45 14.21
C VAL A 160 1.58 0.96 15.06
N ASP A 161 1.85 1.83 16.04
CA ASP A 161 0.80 2.46 16.86
C ASP A 161 -0.15 3.30 16.00
N GLU A 162 0.37 4.07 15.04
CA GLU A 162 -0.42 4.84 14.07
C GLU A 162 -1.34 3.91 13.25
N LEU A 163 -0.80 2.84 12.68
CA LEU A 163 -1.57 1.82 11.95
C LEU A 163 -2.71 1.26 12.82
N VAL A 164 -2.40 0.83 14.04
CA VAL A 164 -3.37 0.20 14.93
C VAL A 164 -4.46 1.19 15.34
N THR A 165 -4.08 2.35 15.86
CA THR A 165 -5.01 3.32 16.45
C THR A 165 -5.87 4.01 15.40
N ASN A 166 -5.27 4.43 14.28
CA ASN A 166 -5.96 5.30 13.31
C ASN A 166 -6.56 4.54 12.11
N TYR A 167 -6.21 3.26 11.91
CA TYR A 167 -6.71 2.47 10.79
C TYR A 167 -7.36 1.15 11.25
N LEU A 168 -6.65 0.29 11.98
CA LEU A 168 -7.17 -1.06 12.27
C LEU A 168 -8.26 -1.09 13.35
N VAL A 169 -8.16 -0.26 14.39
CA VAL A 169 -9.19 -0.16 15.44
C VAL A 169 -10.50 0.43 14.88
N PRO A 170 -10.51 1.53 14.10
CA PRO A 170 -11.73 2.04 13.48
C PRO A 170 -12.42 1.02 12.57
N LEU A 171 -11.67 0.19 11.84
CA LEU A 171 -12.22 -0.88 10.99
C LEU A 171 -13.01 -1.94 11.74
N ARG A 172 -12.91 -2.02 13.07
CA ARG A 172 -13.79 -2.90 13.85
C ARG A 172 -15.26 -2.53 13.69
N LYS A 173 -15.57 -1.25 13.43
CA LYS A 173 -16.96 -0.74 13.34
C LYS A 173 -17.77 -1.33 12.19
N GLN A 174 -17.11 -1.76 11.11
CA GLN A 174 -17.77 -2.39 9.96
C GLN A 174 -17.94 -3.91 10.08
N LYS A 175 -17.45 -4.51 11.16
CA LYS A 175 -17.36 -5.98 11.32
C LYS A 175 -18.40 -6.49 12.29
N LYS A 176 -18.89 -7.71 12.05
CA LYS A 176 -19.89 -8.37 12.90
C LYS A 176 -19.63 -9.88 13.00
N GLY A 177 -20.15 -10.51 14.05
CA GLY A 177 -20.12 -11.97 14.21
C GLY A 177 -18.72 -12.58 14.13
N ALA A 178 -18.59 -13.65 13.33
CA ALA A 178 -17.34 -14.39 13.16
C ALA A 178 -16.20 -13.52 12.55
N GLU A 179 -16.53 -12.59 11.66
CA GLU A 179 -15.55 -11.68 11.06
C GLU A 179 -14.93 -10.77 12.13
N LEU A 180 -15.75 -10.22 13.02
CA LEU A 180 -15.28 -9.39 14.13
C LEU A 180 -14.39 -10.20 15.09
N ALA A 181 -14.78 -11.44 15.41
CA ALA A 181 -13.97 -12.31 16.27
C ALA A 181 -12.60 -12.62 15.66
N LYS A 182 -12.57 -12.94 14.36
CA LYS A 182 -11.33 -13.19 13.60
C LYS A 182 -10.45 -11.94 13.56
N TRP A 183 -11.05 -10.77 13.31
CA TRP A 183 -10.33 -9.48 13.31
C TRP A 183 -9.75 -9.15 14.69
N ASP A 184 -10.53 -9.30 15.76
CA ASP A 184 -10.08 -9.00 17.12
C ASP A 184 -8.96 -9.95 17.57
N ALA A 185 -9.03 -11.22 17.20
CA ALA A 185 -7.95 -12.17 17.45
C ALA A 185 -6.67 -11.78 16.71
N TRP A 186 -6.78 -11.44 15.42
CA TRP A 186 -5.64 -10.98 14.61
C TRP A 186 -5.05 -9.67 15.12
N LEU A 187 -5.88 -8.67 15.43
CA LEU A 187 -5.44 -7.34 15.84
C LEU A 187 -4.59 -7.39 17.12
N LYS A 188 -4.90 -8.30 18.07
CA LYS A 188 -4.10 -8.53 19.27
C LYS A 188 -2.67 -9.01 18.98
N THR A 189 -2.42 -9.57 17.79
CA THR A 189 -1.09 -10.00 17.38
C THR A 189 -0.25 -8.86 16.83
N ILE A 190 -0.86 -7.76 16.38
CA ILE A 190 -0.16 -6.65 15.73
C ILE A 190 0.49 -5.77 16.79
N ARG A 191 1.82 -5.84 16.85
CA ARG A 191 2.68 -5.07 17.74
C ARG A 191 4.05 -4.90 17.12
N TYR A 192 4.77 -3.86 17.53
CA TYR A 192 6.17 -3.70 17.19
C TYR A 192 7.01 -4.72 17.97
N ASN A 193 7.85 -5.49 17.28
CA ASN A 193 8.72 -6.51 17.86
C ASN A 193 10.18 -6.26 17.49
#